data_AF-A0A1J4XNT8-F1
#
_entry.id   AF-A0A1J4XNT8-F1
#
_cell.length_a   1.000
_cell.length_b   1.000
_cell.length_c   1.000
_cell.angle_alpha   90.00
_cell.angle_beta   90.00
_cell.angle_gamma   90.00
#
_symmetry.space_group_name_H-M   'P 1'
#
loop_
_entity.id
_entity.type
_entity.pdbx_description
1 polymer ?
#
loop_
_entity_poly.entity_id
_entity_poly.type
_entity_poly.pdbx_seq_one_letter_code
_entity_poly.pdbx_strand_id
1 'polypeptide(L)'
;MLLETNKYNPCLCNVMEDTITISVGEKKTLRPSLMKWIGLVYCGMPNENTFSLSYMETTGYQGYALNLFYPKSMSKIKIKNVEFNVVSVTPEKITLQQIKNPLGKNSF
;
A
#
# COMPACT_ATOMS: atom_id res chain seq x y z
N MET A 1 -27.47 33.37 27.74
CA MET A 1 -26.38 32.49 28.23
C MET A 1 -27.05 31.17 28.61
N LEU A 2 -26.78 30.01 28.02
CA LEU A 2 -25.54 29.50 27.44
C LEU A 2 -25.85 28.64 26.20
N LEU A 3 -24.92 28.69 25.25
CA LEU A 3 -24.91 27.98 23.98
C LEU A 3 -24.86 26.46 24.21
N GLU A 4 -25.69 25.71 23.49
CA GLU A 4 -25.55 24.26 23.36
C GLU A 4 -24.20 23.96 22.71
N THR A 5 -23.28 23.40 23.50
CA THR A 5 -21.97 22.98 23.00
C THR A 5 -22.16 21.72 22.18
N ASN A 6 -22.04 21.89 20.87
CA ASN A 6 -21.92 20.83 19.88
C ASN A 6 -20.80 19.88 20.35
N LYS A 7 -21.15 18.71 20.88
CA LYS A 7 -20.20 17.67 21.31
C LYS A 7 -19.44 17.20 20.08
N TYR A 8 -18.27 17.76 19.87
CA TYR A 8 -17.23 17.19 19.02
C TYR A 8 -16.99 15.75 19.50
N ASN A 9 -17.25 14.78 18.61
CA ASN A 9 -17.14 13.35 18.91
C ASN A 9 -15.76 12.87 18.42
N PRO A 10 -14.75 12.73 19.31
CA PRO A 10 -13.36 12.46 18.91
C PRO A 10 -13.12 11.03 18.38
N CYS A 11 -14.16 10.19 18.32
CA CYS A 11 -14.08 8.80 17.88
C CYS A 11 -14.16 8.61 16.35
N LEU A 12 -14.32 9.68 15.57
CA LEU A 12 -13.98 9.70 14.15
C LEU A 12 -12.55 10.22 14.03
N CYS A 13 -11.61 9.51 14.65
CA CYS A 13 -10.19 9.70 14.38
C CYS A 13 -9.97 9.39 12.90
N ASN A 14 -9.71 10.44 12.12
CA ASN A 14 -9.30 10.41 10.71
C ASN A 14 -8.61 9.09 10.38
N VAL A 15 -9.31 8.18 9.69
CA VAL A 15 -8.67 7.06 9.02
C VAL A 15 -7.88 7.70 7.88
N MET A 16 -6.68 8.18 8.20
CA MET A 16 -5.72 8.57 7.17
C MET A 16 -5.37 7.28 6.45
N GLU A 17 -6.04 7.08 5.32
CA GLU A 17 -5.73 6.06 4.35
C GLU A 17 -4.34 6.39 3.80
N ASP A 18 -3.34 5.61 4.17
CA ASP A 18 -1.96 5.85 3.74
C ASP A 18 -1.89 5.59 2.24
N THR A 19 -1.98 6.68 1.48
CA THR A 19 -1.92 6.68 0.02
C THR A 19 -0.47 6.84 -0.38
N ILE A 20 0.03 5.88 -1.15
CA ILE A 20 1.40 5.85 -1.64
C ILE A 20 1.37 5.91 -3.16
N THR A 21 2.18 6.80 -3.73
CA THR A 21 2.48 6.79 -5.16
C THR A 21 3.90 6.28 -5.33
N ILE A 22 4.08 5.35 -6.26
CA ILE A 22 5.36 4.69 -6.55
C ILE A 22 5.61 4.85 -8.05
N SER A 23 6.70 5.52 -8.41
CA SER A 23 7.15 5.64 -9.80
C SER A 23 7.81 4.33 -10.26
N VAL A 24 7.90 4.08 -11.57
CA VAL A 24 8.61 2.90 -12.08
C VAL A 24 10.05 2.88 -11.58
N GLY A 25 10.47 1.74 -11.03
CA GLY A 25 11.78 1.53 -10.44
C GLY A 25 11.95 2.12 -9.03
N GLU A 26 11.00 2.93 -8.54
CA GLU A 26 11.04 3.47 -7.19
C GLU A 26 10.71 2.38 -6.16
N LYS A 27 11.52 2.31 -5.09
CA LYS A 27 11.25 1.43 -3.95
C LYS A 27 10.58 2.22 -2.83
N LYS A 28 9.39 1.79 -2.42
CA LYS A 28 8.73 2.26 -1.21
C LYS A 28 8.88 1.25 -0.07
N THR A 29 9.55 1.66 1.00
CA THR A 29 9.64 0.87 2.24
C THR A 29 8.33 1.00 3.01
N LEU A 30 7.67 -0.13 3.27
CA LEU A 30 6.39 -0.17 4.00
C LEU A 30 6.61 -0.42 5.50
N ARG A 31 7.60 -1.23 5.84
CA ARG A 31 7.95 -1.54 7.22
C ARG A 31 9.47 -1.60 7.37
N PRO A 32 10.09 -0.57 7.95
CA PRO A 32 11.46 -0.65 8.42
C PRO A 32 11.50 -1.26 9.82
N SER A 33 12.22 -2.36 10.01
CA SER A 33 12.55 -2.92 11.33
C SER A 33 13.98 -3.44 11.31
N LEU A 34 14.65 -3.44 12.47
CA LEU A 34 16.06 -3.84 12.59
C LEU A 34 16.33 -5.23 11.99
N MET A 35 15.39 -6.16 12.16
CA MET A 35 15.51 -7.53 11.68
C MET A 35 14.73 -7.83 10.41
N LYS A 36 13.73 -7.01 10.04
CA LYS A 36 12.83 -7.29 8.91
C LYS A 36 12.49 -6.03 8.12
N TRP A 37 12.69 -6.09 6.81
CA TRP A 37 12.40 -5.01 5.87
C TRP A 37 11.42 -5.49 4.82
N ILE A 38 10.35 -4.72 4.60
CA ILE A 38 9.43 -4.91 3.48
C ILE A 38 9.46 -3.69 2.57
N GLY A 39 9.63 -3.96 1.27
CA GLY A 39 9.55 -2.96 0.21
C GLY A 39 8.58 -3.37 -0.88
N LEU A 40 8.00 -2.37 -1.54
CA LEU A 40 7.34 -2.50 -2.83
C LEU A 40 8.10 -1.72 -3.88
N VAL A 41 8.22 -2.28 -5.08
CA VAL A 41 8.73 -1.58 -6.26
C VAL A 41 7.66 -1.64 -7.34
N TYR A 42 7.35 -0.51 -7.95
CA TYR A 42 6.53 -0.51 -9.16
C TYR A 42 7.40 -0.86 -10.37
N CYS A 43 7.07 -1.95 -11.05
CA CYS A 43 7.85 -2.43 -12.20
C CYS A 43 7.31 -1.91 -13.54
N GLY A 44 6.23 -1.12 -13.51
CA GLY A 44 5.57 -0.61 -14.71
C GLY A 44 4.53 -1.58 -15.28
N MET A 45 4.18 -1.33 -16.54
CA MET A 45 3.20 -2.10 -17.28
C MET A 45 3.89 -2.91 -18.39
N PRO A 46 3.97 -4.25 -18.29
CA PRO A 46 4.52 -5.07 -19.38
C PRO A 46 3.67 -5.05 -20.66
N ASN A 47 2.37 -4.71 -20.55
CA ASN A 47 1.47 -4.43 -21.67
C ASN A 47 0.36 -3.48 -21.21
N GLU A 48 -0.47 -3.00 -22.14
CA GLU A 48 -1.55 -2.03 -21.87
C GLU A 48 -2.60 -2.46 -20.82
N ASN A 49 -2.74 -3.77 -20.58
CA ASN A 49 -3.78 -4.36 -19.74
C ASN A 49 -3.23 -4.99 -18.46
N THR A 50 -1.91 -4.94 -18.23
CA THR A 50 -1.25 -5.58 -17.09
C THR A 50 -0.27 -4.62 -16.45
N PHE A 51 -0.27 -4.54 -15.12
CA PHE A 51 0.76 -3.85 -14.35
C PHE A 51 1.50 -4.81 -13.43
N SER A 52 2.72 -4.45 -13.05
CA SER A 52 3.58 -5.30 -12.23
C SER A 52 4.09 -4.56 -11.00
N LEU A 53 4.10 -5.26 -9.87
CA LEU A 53 4.68 -4.83 -8.60
C LEU A 53 5.66 -5.90 -8.12
N SER A 54 6.82 -5.50 -7.60
CA SER A 54 7.73 -6.40 -6.89
C SER A 54 7.53 -6.24 -5.39
N TYR A 55 7.24 -7.33 -4.71
CA TYR A 55 7.28 -7.42 -3.27
C TYR A 55 8.66 -7.90 -2.83
N MET A 56 9.32 -7.13 -1.97
CA MET A 56 10.63 -7.45 -1.44
C MET A 56 10.54 -7.65 0.07
N GLU A 57 11.13 -8.74 0.56
CA GLU A 57 11.25 -9.01 2.00
C GLU A 57 12.70 -9.38 2.32
N THR A 58 13.23 -8.80 3.38
CA THR A 58 14.57 -9.10 3.91
C THR A 58 14.46 -9.39 5.39
N THR A 59 15.06 -10.49 5.84
CA THR A 59 15.22 -10.83 7.25
C THR A 59 16.71 -11.06 7.54
N GLY A 60 17.32 -10.20 8.37
CA GLY A 60 18.77 -10.18 8.55
C GLY A 60 19.52 -9.96 7.23
N TYR A 61 20.40 -10.88 6.87
CA TYR A 61 21.17 -10.84 5.61
C TYR A 61 20.51 -11.61 4.45
N GLN A 62 19.37 -12.26 4.68
CA GLN A 62 18.66 -13.02 3.65
C GLN A 62 17.48 -12.20 3.14
N GLY A 63 17.31 -12.16 1.82
CA GLY A 63 16.17 -11.49 1.21
C GLY A 63 15.71 -12.19 -0.05
N TYR A 64 14.44 -11.98 -0.39
CA TYR A 64 13.85 -12.44 -1.63
C TYR A 64 12.92 -11.37 -2.20
N ALA A 65 12.65 -11.47 -3.49
CA ALA A 65 11.70 -10.62 -4.18
C ALA A 65 10.75 -11.47 -5.03
N LEU A 66 9.48 -11.04 -5.13
CA LEU A 66 8.45 -11.66 -5.92
C LEU A 66 7.86 -10.63 -6.88
N ASN A 67 7.94 -10.89 -8.18
CA ASN A 67 7.22 -10.10 -9.17
C ASN A 67 5.78 -10.59 -9.28
N LEU A 68 4.84 -9.67 -9.07
CA LEU A 68 3.41 -9.90 -9.07
C LEU A 68 2.80 -9.12 -10.23
N PHE A 69 1.99 -9.81 -11.04
CA PHE A 69 1.34 -9.24 -12.20
C PHE A 69 -0.17 -9.18 -11.96
N TYR A 70 -0.77 -8.04 -12.28
CA TYR A 70 -2.19 -7.77 -12.05
C TYR A 70 -2.84 -7.20 -13.31
N PRO A 71 -4.09 -7.56 -13.62
CA PRO A 71 -4.87 -6.88 -14.65
C PRO A 71 -5.08 -5.41 -14.27
N LYS A 72 -4.95 -4.49 -15.24
CA LYS A 72 -5.16 -3.04 -15.04
C LYS A 72 -6.57 -2.70 -14.57
N SER A 73 -7.57 -3.53 -14.90
CA SER A 73 -8.96 -3.37 -14.46
C SER A 73 -9.17 -3.65 -12.98
N MET A 74 -8.18 -4.21 -12.28
CA MET A 74 -8.30 -4.60 -10.89
C MET A 74 -8.25 -3.38 -9.98
N SER A 75 -9.37 -3.07 -9.31
CA SER A 75 -9.49 -1.94 -8.38
C SER A 75 -8.97 -2.25 -6.97
N LYS A 76 -8.72 -3.54 -6.66
CA LYS A 76 -8.19 -4.00 -5.37
C LYS A 76 -7.18 -5.10 -5.59
N ILE A 77 -6.02 -4.98 -4.94
CA ILE A 77 -4.97 -5.99 -4.97
C ILE A 77 -4.60 -6.41 -3.56
N LYS A 78 -4.14 -7.65 -3.45
CA LYS A 78 -3.63 -8.21 -2.19
C LYS A 78 -2.19 -8.61 -2.37
N ILE A 79 -1.35 -8.16 -1.45
CA ILE A 79 0.07 -8.48 -1.38
C ILE A 79 0.30 -9.07 0.02
N LYS A 80 0.58 -10.38 0.10
CA LYS A 80 0.60 -11.14 1.36
C LYS A 80 -0.72 -10.94 2.13
N ASN A 81 -0.67 -10.37 3.33
CA ASN A 81 -1.82 -10.14 4.21
C ASN A 81 -2.34 -8.69 4.14
N VAL A 82 -1.82 -7.88 3.23
CA VAL A 82 -2.20 -6.47 3.11
C VAL A 82 -2.97 -6.25 1.81
N GLU A 83 -4.10 -5.56 1.94
CA GLU A 83 -4.97 -5.21 0.83
C GLU A 83 -4.82 -3.72 0.50
N PHE A 84 -4.81 -3.43 -0.79
CA PHE A 84 -4.69 -2.08 -1.33
C PHE A 84 -5.83 -1.84 -2.31
N ASN A 85 -6.44 -0.65 -2.23
CA ASN A 85 -7.17 -0.10 -3.36
C ASN A 85 -6.15 0.41 -4.39
N VAL A 86 -6.41 0.12 -5.66
CA VAL A 86 -5.67 0.65 -6.79
C VAL A 86 -6.36 1.96 -7.20
N VAL A 87 -5.75 3.08 -6.84
CA VAL A 87 -6.33 4.42 -7.09
C VAL A 87 -6.07 4.85 -8.53
N SER A 88 -4.86 4.64 -9.02
CA SER A 88 -4.51 4.89 -10.43
C SER A 88 -3.29 4.07 -10.86
N VAL A 89 -3.22 3.72 -12.14
CA VAL A 89 -2.11 2.98 -12.76
C VAL A 89 -1.82 3.59 -14.13
N THR A 90 -0.56 3.98 -14.34
CA THR A 90 -0.01 4.38 -15.65
C THR A 90 1.28 3.62 -15.92
N PRO A 91 1.81 3.64 -17.17
CA PRO A 91 3.11 3.03 -17.45
C PRO A 91 4.25 3.58 -16.58
N GLU A 92 4.13 4.81 -16.06
CA GLU A 92 5.19 5.53 -15.32
C GLU A 92 5.04 5.46 -13.79
N LYS A 93 3.82 5.30 -13.27
CA LYS A 93 3.57 5.26 -11.82
C LYS A 93 2.29 4.52 -11.45
N ILE A 94 2.21 4.12 -10.18
CA ILE A 94 1.01 3.58 -9.55
C ILE A 94 0.70 4.32 -8.27
N THR A 95 -0.57 4.55 -7.99
CA THR A 95 -1.05 5.05 -6.70
C THR A 95 -1.87 3.96 -6.02
N LEU A 96 -1.43 3.56 -4.83
CA LEU A 96 -2.08 2.57 -3.99
C LEU A 96 -2.55 3.23 -2.71
N GLN A 97 -3.64 2.72 -2.17
CA GLN A 97 -4.16 3.14 -0.90
C GLN A 97 -4.34 1.90 -0.01
N GLN A 98 -3.62 1.86 1.11
CA GLN A 98 -3.69 0.72 2.00
C GLN A 98 -5.03 0.70 2.74
N ILE A 99 -5.73 -0.43 2.65
CA ILE A 99 -6.96 -0.65 3.43
C ILE A 99 -6.52 -1.04 4.85
N LYS A 100 -6.86 -0.22 5.86
CA LYS A 100 -6.61 -0.56 7.27
C LYS A 100 -7.76 -1.41 7.80
N ASN A 101 -7.47 -2.62 8.28
CA ASN A 101 -8.45 -3.44 8.98
C ASN A 101 -8.61 -2.91 10.41
N PRO A 102 -9.82 -2.56 10.86
CA PRO A 102 -10.08 -1.99 12.19
C PRO A 102 -9.64 -2.89 13.36
N LEU A 103 -9.34 -4.17 13.12
CA LEU A 103 -8.84 -5.11 14.11
C LEU A 103 -7.29 -5.15 14.24
N GLY A 104 -6.56 -4.22 13.62
CA GLY A 104 -5.12 -4.03 13.83
C GLY A 104 -4.20 -5.12 13.24
N LYS A 105 -4.74 -6.05 12.43
CA LYS A 105 -4.00 -7.20 11.89
C LYS A 105 -3.45 -7.02 10.47
N ASN A 106 -3.36 -5.80 9.96
CA ASN A 106 -2.72 -5.54 8.67
C ASN A 106 -1.24 -5.21 8.88
N SER A 107 -0.46 -6.21 9.31
CA SER A 107 0.99 -6.13 9.35
C SER A 107 1.61 -7.08 8.32
N PHE A 108 2.67 -6.61 7.68
CA PHE A 108 3.59 -7.41 6.88
C PHE A 108 4.56 -8.21 7.76
#